data_AF-A0A411PJU7-F1
#
_entry.id   AF-A0A411PJU7-F1
#
_cell.length_a   1.000
_cell.length_b   1.000
_cell.length_c   1.000
_cell.angle_alpha   90.00
_cell.angle_beta   90.00
_cell.angle_gamma   90.00
#
_symmetry.space_group_name_H-M   'P 1'
#
loop_
_entity.id
_entity.type
_entity.pdbx_description
1 polymer ?
#
loop_
_entity_poly.entity_id
_entity_poly.type
_entity_poly.pdbx_seq_one_letter_code
_entity_poly.pdbx_strand_id
1 'polypeptide(L)'
;MGIRPKRVRTLVTNYNAIDIIDDESRVLNKVVSDLEALNIPRTPQNCLTILKISERDFDDSPVNRAEMISRVLHLLFNIDDIPNYKTRPDLKDTEFTLGFFCENIIKSKKIYFTRNQFIEEINSFCKTNEIDLDVNVIFDILYKNNIIVSRHEQFCFKFTYWVYYFAAHRMLHNEDFCSHILKDMNYVHYPEVIEFYTGIDRRRNDAIVQITNDLSSVERIVNEKCGLPEGFDIYQYAKWLPTNQHLEIIEEEITNGISASNLPDEVKDDYADRKYNPERPLAQNLNYILEEYSLLRLMQCIKAASLALRNSDFIDTNKKHELLAVILQGIRQVTNVLVALSPVLASRNHAKVEGAHFYLTSEFSHKPEEKLNEIITCLPNNMISWYVDKLVTKKMGTLINNRILKENDHYKRHLLNLMMIAKRPKGWEQTLENYIISLDKNSFYLLDAINGLKAEYTYSYTSPANIHKLGNLIKLCTAKHINKTKKTAIKSAKSLPDKYLPKRQV
;
A
#
# COMPACT_ATOMS: atom_id res chain seq x y z
N MET A 1 5.52 -18.86 -12.77
CA MET A 1 4.63 -19.83 -12.08
C MET A 1 5.05 -19.92 -10.63
N GLY A 2 4.20 -19.48 -9.69
CA GLY A 2 4.50 -19.55 -8.25
C GLY A 2 4.22 -20.95 -7.69
N ILE A 3 4.96 -21.37 -6.68
CA ILE A 3 4.74 -22.64 -6.00
C ILE A 3 3.63 -22.52 -4.96
N ARG A 4 2.75 -23.53 -4.89
CA ARG A 4 1.72 -23.67 -3.85
C ARG A 4 2.34 -23.79 -2.43
N PRO A 5 1.67 -23.28 -1.37
CA PRO A 5 2.19 -23.28 0.00
C PRO A 5 2.71 -24.64 0.50
N LYS A 6 2.06 -25.75 0.12
CA LYS A 6 2.48 -27.11 0.49
C LYS A 6 3.90 -27.45 0.03
N ARG A 7 4.32 -27.00 -1.15
CA ARG A 7 5.66 -27.26 -1.69
C ARG A 7 6.72 -26.31 -1.10
N VAL A 8 6.33 -25.10 -0.69
CA VAL A 8 7.23 -24.22 0.10
C VAL A 8 7.54 -24.89 1.43
N ARG A 9 6.52 -25.46 2.10
CA ARG A 9 6.72 -26.27 3.31
C ARG A 9 7.71 -27.40 3.07
N THR A 10 7.48 -28.26 2.08
CA THR A 10 8.42 -29.36 1.75
C THR A 10 9.86 -28.88 1.54
N LEU A 11 10.05 -27.75 0.84
CA LEU A 11 11.38 -27.20 0.61
C LEU A 11 12.02 -26.70 1.91
N VAL A 12 11.26 -26.01 2.76
CA VAL A 12 11.73 -25.56 4.09
C VAL A 12 12.06 -26.76 4.98
N THR A 13 11.21 -27.78 5.04
CA THR A 13 11.45 -29.01 5.81
C THR A 13 12.75 -29.68 5.38
N ASN A 14 12.94 -29.87 4.08
CA ASN A 14 14.12 -30.55 3.54
C ASN A 14 15.40 -29.74 3.79
N TYR A 15 15.33 -28.42 3.68
CA TYR A 15 16.47 -27.54 3.90
C TYR A 15 16.87 -27.49 5.39
N ASN A 16 15.88 -27.30 6.27
CA ASN A 16 16.06 -27.20 7.72
C ASN A 16 16.49 -28.54 8.36
N ALA A 17 16.31 -29.66 7.64
CA ALA A 17 16.83 -30.96 8.05
C ALA A 17 18.33 -31.13 7.76
N ILE A 18 18.89 -30.34 6.83
CA ILE A 18 20.31 -30.37 6.47
C ILE A 18 21.08 -29.36 7.32
N ASP A 19 20.61 -28.10 7.36
CA ASP A 19 21.14 -27.03 8.18
C ASP A 19 20.04 -26.54 9.14
N ILE A 20 20.15 -26.87 10.43
CA ILE A 20 19.12 -26.51 11.43
C ILE A 20 19.16 -25.00 11.68
N ILE A 21 18.10 -24.31 11.24
CA ILE A 21 17.91 -22.88 11.44
C ILE A 21 17.10 -22.61 12.72
N ASP A 22 15.87 -23.14 12.81
CA ASP A 22 14.96 -23.06 13.98
C ASP A 22 13.80 -24.09 13.81
N ASP A 23 12.75 -24.01 14.63
CA ASP A 23 11.49 -24.73 14.48
C ASP A 23 10.89 -24.56 13.07
N GLU A 24 10.50 -25.67 12.46
CA GLU A 24 10.03 -25.73 11.07
C GLU A 24 8.86 -24.77 10.80
N SER A 25 7.93 -24.64 11.75
CA SER A 25 6.78 -23.74 11.59
C SER A 25 7.23 -22.28 11.65
N ARG A 26 8.21 -21.96 12.51
CA ARG A 26 8.79 -20.62 12.63
C ARG A 26 9.58 -20.25 11.36
N VAL A 27 10.40 -21.14 10.83
CA VAL A 27 11.16 -20.94 9.59
C VAL A 27 10.22 -20.77 8.39
N LEU A 28 9.20 -21.64 8.26
CA LEU A 28 8.23 -21.54 7.17
C LEU A 28 7.49 -20.21 7.18
N ASN A 29 7.01 -19.78 8.36
CA ASN A 29 6.29 -18.52 8.50
C ASN A 29 7.17 -17.32 8.15
N LYS A 30 8.45 -17.35 8.57
CA LYS A 30 9.43 -16.31 8.21
C LYS A 30 9.65 -16.24 6.70
N VAL A 31 9.94 -17.37 6.05
CA VAL A 31 10.18 -17.42 4.60
C VAL A 31 8.97 -16.92 3.81
N VAL A 32 7.75 -17.33 4.18
CA VAL A 32 6.53 -16.88 3.51
C VAL A 32 6.32 -15.38 3.73
N SER A 33 6.48 -14.91 4.96
CA SER A 33 6.35 -13.49 5.32
C SER A 33 7.36 -12.62 4.55
N ASP A 34 8.61 -13.06 4.45
CA ASP A 34 9.67 -12.32 3.78
C ASP A 34 9.47 -12.26 2.26
N LEU A 35 9.04 -13.38 1.63
CA LEU A 35 8.69 -13.40 0.21
C LEU A 35 7.49 -12.49 -0.11
N GLU A 36 6.49 -12.47 0.77
CA GLU A 36 5.34 -11.57 0.65
C GLU A 36 5.73 -10.11 0.83
N ALA A 37 6.55 -9.80 1.85
CA ALA A 37 7.07 -8.46 2.09
C ALA A 37 7.89 -7.92 0.91
N LEU A 38 8.61 -8.80 0.21
CA LEU A 38 9.39 -8.46 -0.98
C LEU A 38 8.55 -8.38 -2.26
N ASN A 39 7.28 -8.80 -2.21
CA ASN A 39 6.44 -9.04 -3.39
C ASN A 39 7.17 -9.87 -4.46
N ILE A 40 7.95 -10.86 -4.01
CA ILE A 40 8.71 -11.75 -4.88
C ILE A 40 7.89 -13.02 -5.11
N PRO A 41 7.76 -13.50 -6.37
CA PRO A 41 7.06 -14.74 -6.63
C PRO A 41 7.66 -15.89 -5.82
N ARG A 42 6.81 -16.68 -5.17
CA ARG A 42 7.23 -17.89 -4.46
C ARG A 42 7.79 -18.90 -5.47
N THR A 43 9.10 -18.89 -5.70
CA THR A 43 9.81 -19.84 -6.58
C THR A 43 10.87 -20.58 -5.75
N PRO A 44 11.34 -21.77 -6.16
CA PRO A 44 12.25 -22.56 -5.34
C PRO A 44 13.53 -21.77 -5.03
N GLN A 45 14.07 -21.09 -6.04
CA GLN A 45 15.25 -20.25 -5.92
C GLN A 45 15.07 -19.10 -4.91
N ASN A 46 13.92 -18.41 -4.96
CA ASN A 46 13.65 -17.31 -4.04
C ASN A 46 13.49 -17.82 -2.61
N CYS A 47 12.80 -18.96 -2.42
CA CYS A 47 12.70 -19.58 -1.09
C CYS A 47 14.08 -19.99 -0.54
N LEU A 48 14.94 -20.60 -1.37
CA LEU A 48 16.30 -20.98 -0.99
C LEU A 48 17.16 -19.76 -0.64
N THR A 49 17.01 -18.66 -1.37
CA THR A 49 17.74 -17.41 -1.09
C THR A 49 17.36 -16.86 0.29
N ILE A 50 16.06 -16.83 0.62
CA ILE A 50 15.58 -16.37 1.93
C ILE A 50 16.01 -17.32 3.05
N LEU A 51 15.99 -18.63 2.81
CA LEU A 51 16.49 -19.62 3.74
C LEU A 51 17.98 -19.41 4.04
N LYS A 52 18.80 -19.15 3.01
CA LYS A 52 20.23 -18.89 3.18
C LYS A 52 20.52 -17.59 3.95
N ILE A 53 19.70 -16.56 3.77
CA ILE A 53 19.77 -15.34 4.61
C ILE A 53 19.41 -15.67 6.06
N SER A 54 18.38 -16.51 6.24
CA SER A 54 17.86 -16.89 7.55
C SER A 54 18.85 -17.74 8.37
N GLU A 55 19.81 -18.43 7.75
CA GLU A 55 20.89 -19.13 8.47
C GLU A 55 21.80 -18.19 9.26
N ARG A 56 22.08 -16.99 8.71
CA ARG A 56 23.01 -16.03 9.33
C ARG A 56 22.30 -15.12 10.32
N ASP A 57 21.07 -14.70 10.01
CA ASP A 57 20.30 -13.70 10.77
C ASP A 57 18.83 -14.11 10.98
N PHE A 58 18.57 -15.26 11.64
CA PHE A 58 17.20 -15.79 11.77
C PHE A 58 16.25 -14.87 12.54
N ASP A 59 16.67 -14.37 13.69
CA ASP A 59 15.84 -13.53 14.56
C ASP A 59 15.71 -12.08 14.05
N ASP A 60 16.56 -11.70 13.11
CA ASP A 60 16.51 -10.39 12.51
C ASP A 60 15.39 -10.37 11.45
N SER A 61 14.31 -9.69 11.78
CA SER A 61 13.23 -9.44 10.82
C SER A 61 13.55 -8.12 10.13
N PRO A 62 13.82 -8.13 8.82
CA PRO A 62 14.12 -6.91 8.08
C PRO A 62 13.04 -5.86 8.34
N VAL A 63 13.45 -4.63 8.63
CA VAL A 63 12.47 -3.59 8.96
C VAL A 63 11.73 -3.13 7.70
N ASN A 64 12.43 -3.17 6.55
CA ASN A 64 11.89 -2.74 5.26
C ASN A 64 12.44 -3.57 4.09
N ARG A 65 11.87 -3.36 2.91
CA ARG A 65 12.21 -4.08 1.67
C ARG A 65 13.63 -3.80 1.16
N ALA A 66 14.13 -2.59 1.37
CA ALA A 66 15.48 -2.19 0.94
C ALA A 66 16.56 -3.00 1.67
N GLU A 67 16.40 -3.15 2.99
CA GLU A 67 17.31 -3.92 3.83
C GLU A 67 17.38 -5.40 3.41
N MET A 68 16.24 -5.99 3.04
CA MET A 68 16.24 -7.36 2.49
C MET A 68 16.97 -7.48 1.18
N ILE A 69 16.74 -6.55 0.25
CA ILE A 69 17.43 -6.58 -1.04
C ILE A 69 18.94 -6.43 -0.83
N SER A 70 19.37 -5.56 0.08
CA SER A 70 20.78 -5.41 0.44
C SER A 70 21.38 -6.72 0.99
N ARG A 71 20.66 -7.45 1.88
CA ARG A 71 21.08 -8.77 2.37
C ARG A 71 21.16 -9.81 1.26
N VAL A 72 20.17 -9.84 0.36
CA VAL A 72 20.18 -10.71 -0.83
C VAL A 72 21.43 -10.41 -1.66
N LEU A 73 21.68 -9.14 -2.03
CA LEU A 73 22.85 -8.77 -2.82
C LEU A 73 24.15 -9.14 -2.11
N HIS A 74 24.28 -8.82 -0.82
CA HIS A 74 25.45 -9.20 -0.04
C HIS A 74 25.71 -10.70 -0.08
N LEU A 75 24.66 -11.52 -0.04
CA LEU A 75 24.77 -12.96 -0.16
C LEU A 75 25.22 -13.40 -1.55
N LEU A 76 24.58 -12.88 -2.60
CA LEU A 76 24.88 -13.24 -3.99
C LEU A 76 26.31 -12.87 -4.39
N PHE A 77 26.79 -11.71 -3.95
CA PHE A 77 28.15 -11.25 -4.25
C PHE A 77 29.23 -11.92 -3.38
N ASN A 78 28.86 -12.53 -2.24
CA ASN A 78 29.82 -13.15 -1.32
C ASN A 78 29.82 -14.69 -1.27
N ILE A 79 28.74 -15.36 -1.70
CA ILE A 79 28.60 -16.82 -1.64
C ILE A 79 28.90 -17.50 -2.98
N ASP A 80 28.75 -16.80 -4.12
CA ASP A 80 29.14 -17.39 -5.39
C ASP A 80 30.65 -17.70 -5.43
N ASP A 81 31.00 -18.91 -5.86
CA ASP A 81 32.36 -19.36 -6.17
C ASP A 81 32.93 -18.52 -7.33
N ILE A 82 33.36 -17.30 -7.02
CA ILE A 82 34.14 -16.46 -7.92
C ILE A 82 35.51 -17.15 -8.02
N PRO A 83 35.97 -17.52 -9.22
CA PRO A 83 37.27 -18.15 -9.37
C PRO A 83 38.38 -17.30 -8.74
N ASN A 84 39.33 -17.92 -8.05
CA ASN A 84 40.39 -17.22 -7.28
C ASN A 84 41.23 -16.21 -8.09
N TYR A 85 41.17 -16.25 -9.42
CA TYR A 85 41.88 -15.31 -10.32
C TYR A 85 41.07 -14.05 -10.66
N LYS A 86 39.81 -13.94 -10.24
CA LYS A 86 38.94 -12.77 -10.44
C LYS A 86 38.80 -12.01 -9.12
N THR A 87 39.02 -10.70 -9.15
CA THR A 87 38.78 -9.84 -7.99
C THR A 87 37.29 -9.82 -7.66
N ARG A 88 36.95 -10.11 -6.41
CA ARG A 88 35.56 -10.02 -5.95
C ARG A 88 35.15 -8.53 -5.94
N PRO A 89 34.08 -8.15 -6.64
CA PRO A 89 33.65 -6.76 -6.68
C PRO A 89 33.13 -6.34 -5.30
N ASP A 90 33.52 -5.15 -4.85
CA ASP A 90 32.96 -4.55 -3.65
C ASP A 90 31.46 -4.23 -3.87
N LEU A 91 30.64 -4.51 -2.86
CA LEU A 91 29.20 -4.34 -2.98
C LEU A 91 28.81 -2.87 -3.11
N LYS A 92 29.47 -1.95 -2.39
CA LYS A 92 29.16 -0.52 -2.46
C LYS A 92 29.59 0.06 -3.80
N ASP A 93 30.75 -0.33 -4.31
CA ASP A 93 31.21 0.08 -5.64
C ASP A 93 30.26 -0.46 -6.73
N THR A 94 29.75 -1.69 -6.54
CA THR A 94 28.73 -2.27 -7.40
C THR A 94 27.41 -1.52 -7.32
N GLU A 95 26.92 -1.19 -6.12
CA GLU A 95 25.68 -0.41 -5.93
C GLU A 95 25.81 1.00 -6.55
N PHE A 96 26.98 1.63 -6.42
CA PHE A 96 27.26 2.94 -6.98
C PHE A 96 27.27 2.92 -8.52
N THR A 97 27.98 1.96 -9.12
CA THR A 97 28.10 1.83 -10.58
C THR A 97 26.80 1.34 -11.24
N LEU A 98 26.10 0.37 -10.66
CA LEU A 98 24.78 -0.05 -11.12
C LEU A 98 23.73 1.05 -10.93
N GLY A 99 23.89 1.89 -9.90
CA GLY A 99 23.05 3.07 -9.70
C GLY A 99 23.12 4.04 -10.88
N PHE A 100 24.33 4.32 -11.38
CA PHE A 100 24.52 5.12 -12.60
C PHE A 100 23.85 4.48 -13.83
N PHE A 101 24.04 3.17 -14.03
CA PHE A 101 23.42 2.48 -15.17
C PHE A 101 21.87 2.52 -15.10
N CYS A 102 21.30 2.36 -13.91
CA CYS A 102 19.86 2.44 -13.69
C CYS A 102 19.31 3.87 -13.82
N GLU A 103 20.10 4.90 -13.50
CA GLU A 103 19.77 6.30 -13.84
C GLU A 103 19.62 6.47 -15.36
N ASN A 104 20.55 5.92 -16.16
CA ASN A 104 20.46 5.98 -17.63
C ASN A 104 19.19 5.29 -18.14
N ILE A 105 18.87 4.10 -17.62
CA ILE A 105 17.64 3.36 -17.98
C ILE A 105 16.39 4.21 -17.70
N ILE A 106 16.33 4.87 -16.55
CA ILE A 106 15.17 5.70 -16.16
C ILE A 106 15.06 6.92 -17.07
N LYS A 107 16.17 7.66 -17.27
CA LYS A 107 16.19 8.87 -18.10
C LYS A 107 15.88 8.58 -19.57
N SER A 108 16.43 7.49 -20.10
CA SER A 108 16.24 7.12 -21.51
C SER A 108 14.95 6.32 -21.77
N LYS A 109 14.30 5.81 -20.71
CA LYS A 109 13.15 4.87 -20.76
C LYS A 109 13.45 3.60 -21.57
N LYS A 110 14.72 3.17 -21.66
CA LYS A 110 15.15 1.97 -22.40
C LYS A 110 15.47 0.85 -21.42
N ILE A 111 14.56 -0.11 -21.29
CA ILE A 111 14.70 -1.23 -20.33
C ILE A 111 15.52 -2.41 -20.87
N TYR A 112 15.81 -2.43 -22.18
CA TYR A 112 16.60 -3.45 -22.84
C TYR A 112 17.97 -2.90 -23.21
N PHE A 113 19.00 -3.72 -22.99
CA PHE A 113 20.40 -3.37 -23.28
C PHE A 113 21.17 -4.60 -23.76
N THR A 114 22.30 -4.38 -24.43
CA THR A 114 23.23 -5.47 -24.80
C THR A 114 24.31 -5.62 -23.73
N ARG A 115 24.99 -6.78 -23.71
CA ARG A 115 26.14 -7.00 -22.81
C ARG A 115 27.26 -5.98 -23.09
N ASN A 116 27.54 -5.70 -24.36
CA ASN A 116 28.58 -4.74 -24.74
C ASN A 116 28.23 -3.34 -24.25
N GLN A 117 26.98 -2.89 -24.45
CA GLN A 117 26.51 -1.60 -23.96
C GLN A 117 26.67 -1.48 -22.43
N PHE A 118 26.25 -2.51 -21.67
CA PHE A 118 26.40 -2.54 -20.21
C PHE A 118 27.87 -2.39 -19.79
N ILE A 119 28.76 -3.17 -20.43
CA ILE A 119 30.19 -3.18 -20.11
C ILE A 119 30.84 -1.85 -20.45
N GLU A 120 30.56 -1.29 -21.63
CA GLU A 120 31.14 -0.03 -22.10
C GLU A 120 30.69 1.17 -21.25
N GLU A 121 29.39 1.29 -20.97
CA GLU A 121 28.86 2.40 -20.17
C GLU A 121 29.43 2.40 -18.74
N ILE A 122 29.43 1.23 -18.08
CA ILE A 122 29.93 1.13 -16.71
C ILE A 122 31.46 1.31 -16.68
N ASN A 123 32.22 0.71 -17.60
CA ASN A 123 33.68 0.93 -17.64
C ASN A 123 34.03 2.39 -17.89
N SER A 124 33.29 3.10 -18.74
CA SER A 124 33.50 4.54 -18.97
C SER A 124 33.24 5.34 -17.69
N PHE A 125 32.19 4.98 -16.94
CA PHE A 125 31.87 5.60 -15.67
C PHE A 125 32.93 5.30 -14.60
N CYS A 126 33.36 4.04 -14.47
CA CYS A 126 34.43 3.62 -13.56
C CYS A 126 35.74 4.39 -13.83
N LYS A 127 36.15 4.52 -15.10
CA LYS A 127 37.32 5.31 -15.50
C LYS A 127 37.22 6.78 -15.09
N THR A 128 36.04 7.38 -15.25
CA THR A 128 35.82 8.80 -14.93
C THR A 128 35.84 9.05 -13.41
N ASN A 129 35.46 8.06 -12.61
CA ASN A 129 35.37 8.16 -11.14
C ASN A 129 36.52 7.42 -10.43
N GLU A 130 37.55 6.98 -11.15
CA GLU A 130 38.73 6.29 -10.61
C GLU A 130 38.39 5.02 -9.79
N ILE A 131 37.37 4.27 -10.23
CA ILE A 131 36.93 3.03 -9.60
C ILE A 131 37.56 1.83 -10.31
N ASP A 132 38.25 0.97 -9.56
CA ASP A 132 38.78 -0.30 -10.05
C ASP A 132 37.76 -1.43 -9.84
N LEU A 133 37.12 -1.88 -10.93
CA LEU A 133 36.02 -2.84 -10.87
C LEU A 133 35.97 -3.73 -12.11
N ASP A 134 35.88 -5.05 -11.91
CA ASP A 134 35.66 -5.99 -13.01
C ASP A 134 34.17 -6.07 -13.39
N VAL A 135 33.79 -5.22 -14.34
CA VAL A 135 32.41 -5.11 -14.84
C VAL A 135 31.91 -6.41 -15.48
N ASN A 136 32.80 -7.24 -16.04
CA ASN A 136 32.39 -8.53 -16.61
C ASN A 136 31.91 -9.48 -15.52
N VAL A 137 32.61 -9.51 -14.38
CA VAL A 137 32.24 -10.33 -13.23
C VAL A 137 30.89 -9.90 -12.67
N ILE A 138 30.63 -8.58 -12.58
CA ILE A 138 29.33 -8.08 -12.15
C ILE A 138 28.22 -8.57 -13.07
N PHE A 139 28.39 -8.42 -14.39
CA PHE A 139 27.38 -8.89 -15.34
C PHE A 139 27.10 -10.39 -15.16
N ASP A 140 28.15 -11.21 -15.03
CA ASP A 140 28.02 -12.66 -14.88
C ASP A 140 27.29 -13.04 -13.57
N ILE A 141 27.59 -12.36 -12.45
CA ILE A 141 26.90 -12.55 -11.17
C ILE A 141 25.42 -12.18 -11.31
N LEU A 142 25.10 -11.03 -11.89
CA LEU A 142 23.72 -10.59 -12.09
C LEU A 142 22.93 -11.58 -12.97
N TYR A 143 23.56 -12.10 -14.03
CA TYR A 143 22.92 -13.04 -14.96
C TYR A 143 22.72 -14.42 -14.34
N LYS A 144 23.77 -14.99 -13.71
CA LYS A 144 23.72 -16.29 -13.03
C LYS A 144 22.63 -16.32 -11.96
N ASN A 145 22.49 -15.23 -11.22
CA ASN A 145 21.49 -15.09 -10.16
C ASN A 145 20.10 -14.61 -10.63
N ASN A 146 19.87 -14.55 -11.94
CA ASN A 146 18.59 -14.13 -12.53
C ASN A 146 18.14 -12.71 -12.10
N ILE A 147 19.07 -11.82 -11.75
CA ILE A 147 18.77 -10.40 -11.55
C ILE A 147 18.53 -9.76 -12.92
N ILE A 148 19.39 -10.08 -13.89
CA ILE A 148 19.17 -9.79 -15.31
C ILE A 148 18.88 -11.10 -16.05
N VAL A 149 18.07 -11.01 -17.10
CA VAL A 149 17.68 -12.16 -17.93
C VAL A 149 17.80 -11.81 -19.41
N SER A 150 18.09 -12.81 -20.22
CA SER A 150 18.05 -12.68 -21.67
C SER A 150 16.60 -12.77 -22.17
N ARG A 151 16.22 -11.85 -23.04
CA ARG A 151 14.93 -11.79 -23.75
C ARG A 151 15.26 -11.55 -25.22
N HIS A 152 15.09 -12.57 -26.05
CA HIS A 152 15.56 -12.57 -27.44
C HIS A 152 17.09 -12.36 -27.51
N GLU A 153 17.54 -11.23 -28.07
CA GLU A 153 18.96 -10.87 -28.25
C GLU A 153 19.42 -9.76 -27.30
N GLN A 154 18.57 -9.35 -26.35
CA GLN A 154 18.86 -8.29 -25.39
C GLN A 154 18.68 -8.77 -23.95
N PHE A 155 19.27 -8.03 -23.02
CA PHE A 155 19.14 -8.25 -21.59
C PHE A 155 18.21 -7.21 -20.99
N CYS A 156 17.51 -7.60 -19.92
CA CYS A 156 16.77 -6.67 -19.07
C CYS A 156 16.80 -7.17 -17.62
N PHE A 157 16.54 -6.28 -16.67
CA PHE A 157 16.28 -6.70 -15.29
C PHE A 157 15.03 -7.59 -15.25
N LYS A 158 15.13 -8.74 -14.59
CA LYS A 158 14.02 -9.69 -14.47
C LYS A 158 12.81 -9.08 -13.77
N PHE A 159 13.08 -8.21 -12.79
CA PHE A 159 12.08 -7.47 -12.04
C PHE A 159 12.49 -6.00 -11.96
N THR A 160 11.52 -5.11 -12.14
CA THR A 160 11.74 -3.66 -12.14
C THR A 160 12.21 -3.11 -10.80
N TYR A 161 11.93 -3.80 -9.68
CA TYR A 161 12.41 -3.36 -8.37
C TYR A 161 13.93 -3.31 -8.26
N TRP A 162 14.67 -4.08 -9.07
CA TRP A 162 16.14 -4.00 -9.12
C TRP A 162 16.59 -2.65 -9.67
N VAL A 163 15.94 -2.16 -10.73
CA VAL A 163 16.19 -0.84 -11.31
C VAL A 163 15.94 0.23 -10.26
N TYR A 164 14.80 0.15 -9.55
CA TYR A 164 14.45 1.14 -8.53
C TYR A 164 15.35 1.08 -7.29
N TYR A 165 15.81 -0.10 -6.89
CA TYR A 165 16.76 -0.24 -5.77
C TYR A 165 18.10 0.44 -6.08
N PHE A 166 18.70 0.13 -7.23
CA PHE A 166 19.98 0.74 -7.63
C PHE A 166 19.82 2.24 -7.94
N ALA A 167 18.71 2.65 -8.56
CA ALA A 167 18.41 4.06 -8.77
C ALA A 167 18.27 4.82 -7.44
N ALA A 168 17.67 4.22 -6.42
CA ALA A 168 17.59 4.83 -5.09
C ALA A 168 18.97 5.04 -4.46
N HIS A 169 19.91 4.11 -4.63
CA HIS A 169 21.32 4.33 -4.26
C HIS A 169 21.93 5.51 -5.02
N ARG A 170 21.67 5.61 -6.32
CA ARG A 170 22.14 6.75 -7.11
C ARG A 170 21.60 8.08 -6.61
N MET A 171 20.34 8.15 -6.18
CA MET A 171 19.77 9.36 -5.57
C MET A 171 20.50 9.79 -4.30
N LEU A 172 21.10 8.86 -3.53
CA LEU A 172 21.86 9.20 -2.31
C LEU A 172 23.20 9.88 -2.63
N HIS A 173 23.76 9.62 -3.81
CA HIS A 173 25.09 10.06 -4.21
C HIS A 173 25.09 11.15 -5.29
N ASN A 174 23.96 11.39 -5.94
CA ASN A 174 23.85 12.35 -7.03
C ASN A 174 22.60 13.24 -6.82
N GLU A 175 22.86 14.49 -6.40
CA GLU A 175 21.80 15.45 -6.10
C GLU A 175 20.98 15.83 -7.34
N ASP A 176 21.59 15.89 -8.53
CA ASP A 176 20.90 16.19 -9.79
C ASP A 176 19.88 15.10 -10.14
N PHE A 177 20.26 13.83 -9.96
CA PHE A 177 19.39 12.70 -10.19
C PHE A 177 18.30 12.60 -9.13
N CYS A 178 18.63 12.83 -7.85
CA CYS A 178 17.64 12.94 -6.79
C CYS A 178 16.60 14.03 -7.11
N SER A 179 17.08 15.21 -7.50
CA SER A 179 16.25 16.33 -7.93
C SER A 179 15.42 15.98 -9.16
N HIS A 180 15.98 15.28 -10.15
CA HIS A 180 15.23 14.82 -11.32
C HIS A 180 14.07 13.88 -10.96
N ILE A 181 14.27 12.98 -10.00
CA ILE A 181 13.24 12.04 -9.53
C ILE A 181 12.15 12.75 -8.71
N LEU A 182 12.56 13.68 -7.84
CA LEU A 182 11.67 14.37 -6.92
C LEU A 182 10.90 15.52 -7.58
N LYS A 183 11.53 16.26 -8.49
CA LYS A 183 10.93 17.39 -9.20
C LYS A 183 9.80 16.94 -10.12
N ASP A 184 8.79 17.79 -10.23
CA ASP A 184 7.59 17.59 -11.06
C ASP A 184 6.85 16.28 -10.77
N MET A 185 7.10 15.70 -9.58
CA MET A 185 6.58 14.39 -9.15
C MET A 185 6.94 13.24 -10.08
N ASN A 186 8.10 13.26 -10.72
CA ASN A 186 8.52 12.16 -11.59
C ASN A 186 8.48 10.79 -10.89
N TYR A 187 8.68 10.76 -9.56
CA TYR A 187 8.53 9.58 -8.71
C TYR A 187 7.15 8.90 -8.75
N VAL A 188 6.09 9.59 -9.19
CA VAL A 188 4.73 9.02 -9.34
C VAL A 188 4.71 7.88 -10.34
N HIS A 189 5.57 7.92 -11.35
CA HIS A 189 5.70 6.84 -12.34
C HIS A 189 6.37 5.58 -11.76
N TYR A 190 7.09 5.72 -10.65
CA TYR A 190 7.85 4.65 -10.02
C TYR A 190 7.88 4.82 -8.48
N PRO A 191 6.74 4.68 -7.78
CA PRO A 191 6.66 4.91 -6.32
C PRO A 191 7.63 4.05 -5.50
N GLU A 192 7.99 2.87 -6.02
CA GLU A 192 8.94 1.96 -5.41
C GLU A 192 10.37 2.56 -5.31
N VAL A 193 10.75 3.54 -6.14
CA VAL A 193 12.06 4.21 -5.98
C VAL A 193 12.12 4.99 -4.67
N ILE A 194 11.00 5.62 -4.27
CA ILE A 194 10.90 6.36 -3.02
C ILE A 194 10.89 5.41 -1.82
N GLU A 195 10.24 4.25 -1.97
CA GLU A 195 10.30 3.17 -0.98
C GLU A 195 11.77 2.79 -0.70
N PHE A 196 12.56 2.57 -1.73
CA PHE A 196 13.97 2.22 -1.56
C PHE A 196 14.81 3.41 -1.07
N TYR A 197 14.61 4.62 -1.59
CA TYR A 197 15.37 5.80 -1.18
C TYR A 197 15.24 6.09 0.32
N THR A 198 14.00 6.10 0.82
CA THR A 198 13.69 6.27 2.26
C THR A 198 13.97 4.99 3.08
N GLY A 199 14.01 3.83 2.43
CA GLY A 199 14.33 2.55 3.06
C GLY A 199 15.82 2.34 3.32
N ILE A 200 16.67 2.78 2.39
CA ILE A 200 18.14 2.72 2.48
C ILE A 200 18.62 3.75 3.52
N ASP A 201 18.14 4.99 3.44
CA ASP A 201 18.40 6.01 4.46
C ASP A 201 17.10 6.53 5.08
N ARG A 202 16.87 6.18 6.34
CA ARG A 202 15.62 6.49 7.07
C ARG A 202 15.54 7.93 7.60
N ARG A 203 16.48 8.80 7.21
CA ARG A 203 16.60 10.21 7.64
C ARG A 203 16.25 11.22 6.54
N ARG A 204 15.70 10.75 5.42
CA ARG A 204 15.46 11.54 4.19
C ARG A 204 14.32 12.56 4.34
N ASN A 205 14.62 13.63 5.07
CA ASN A 205 13.74 14.76 5.28
C ASN A 205 13.40 15.50 3.97
N ASP A 206 14.35 15.54 3.04
CA ASP A 206 14.22 16.07 1.69
C ASP A 206 13.05 15.44 0.93
N ALA A 207 13.01 14.10 0.83
CA ALA A 207 11.92 13.40 0.18
C ALA A 207 10.58 13.64 0.88
N ILE A 208 10.58 13.65 2.21
CA ILE A 208 9.34 13.81 3.00
C ILE A 208 8.73 15.19 2.80
N VAL A 209 9.56 16.24 2.84
CA VAL A 209 9.08 17.61 2.61
C VAL A 209 8.55 17.76 1.19
N GLN A 210 9.30 17.29 0.19
CA GLN A 210 8.89 17.40 -1.21
C GLN A 210 7.58 16.65 -1.47
N ILE A 211 7.46 15.39 -1.04
CA ILE A 211 6.26 14.57 -1.23
C ILE A 211 5.05 15.16 -0.48
N THR A 212 5.27 15.76 0.69
CA THR A 212 4.20 16.43 1.45
C THR A 212 3.64 17.62 0.66
N ASN A 213 4.52 18.45 0.10
CA ASN A 213 4.15 19.60 -0.72
C ASN A 213 3.44 19.17 -2.00
N ASP A 214 3.99 18.17 -2.69
CA ASP A 214 3.44 17.64 -3.93
C ASP A 214 2.06 17.02 -3.73
N LEU A 215 1.89 16.19 -2.70
CA LEU A 215 0.61 15.58 -2.38
C LEU A 215 -0.44 16.62 -2.00
N SER A 216 -0.06 17.65 -1.22
CA SER A 216 -0.96 18.76 -0.88
C SER A 216 -1.37 19.56 -2.13
N SER A 217 -0.42 19.79 -3.04
CA SER A 217 -0.71 20.49 -4.29
C SER A 217 -1.63 19.69 -5.20
N VAL A 218 -1.40 18.38 -5.37
CA VAL A 218 -2.26 17.52 -6.20
C VAL A 218 -3.65 17.39 -5.58
N GLU A 219 -3.73 17.25 -4.26
CA GLU A 219 -5.02 17.19 -3.56
C GLU A 219 -5.84 18.46 -3.79
N ARG A 220 -5.22 19.64 -3.67
CA ARG A 220 -5.87 20.91 -4.01
C ARG A 220 -6.36 20.96 -5.45
N ILE A 221 -5.54 20.54 -6.42
CA ILE A 221 -5.92 20.49 -7.84
C ILE A 221 -7.14 19.57 -8.05
N VAL A 222 -7.12 18.37 -7.46
CA VAL A 222 -8.27 17.44 -7.53
C VAL A 222 -9.50 18.07 -6.87
N ASN A 223 -9.34 18.75 -5.74
CA ASN A 223 -10.46 19.39 -5.06
C ASN A 223 -11.07 20.53 -5.89
N GLU A 224 -10.25 21.39 -6.49
CA GLU A 224 -10.68 22.48 -7.38
C GLU A 224 -11.40 21.93 -8.63
N LYS A 225 -10.85 20.87 -9.24
CA LYS A 225 -11.45 20.21 -10.41
C LYS A 225 -12.72 19.44 -10.09
N CYS A 226 -12.82 18.81 -8.93
CA CYS A 226 -14.05 18.14 -8.52
C CYS A 226 -15.10 19.18 -8.08
N GLY A 227 -14.71 20.29 -7.47
CA GLY A 227 -15.65 21.31 -7.00
C GLY A 227 -16.64 20.80 -5.95
N LEU A 228 -16.30 19.74 -5.21
CA LEU A 228 -17.19 19.21 -4.17
C LEU A 228 -17.28 20.20 -2.99
N PRO A 229 -18.45 20.33 -2.33
CA PRO A 229 -18.62 21.26 -1.23
C PRO A 229 -17.64 21.02 -0.07
N GLU A 230 -17.16 22.10 0.54
CA GLU A 230 -16.37 21.99 1.78
C GLU A 230 -17.18 21.27 2.85
N GLY A 231 -16.60 20.24 3.45
CA GLY A 231 -17.27 19.45 4.48
C GLY A 231 -18.17 18.33 3.94
N PHE A 232 -18.13 18.01 2.64
CA PHE A 232 -18.77 16.81 2.09
C PHE A 232 -18.31 15.56 2.86
N ASP A 233 -19.21 15.03 3.69
CA ASP A 233 -19.06 13.81 4.47
C ASP A 233 -20.45 13.18 4.64
N ILE A 234 -20.78 12.24 3.76
CA ILE A 234 -22.06 11.54 3.80
C ILE A 234 -22.18 10.57 4.97
N TYR A 235 -21.05 10.19 5.60
CA TYR A 235 -21.04 9.18 6.66
C TYR A 235 -21.57 9.71 8.00
N GLN A 236 -21.65 11.03 8.17
CA GLN A 236 -22.31 11.63 9.34
C GLN A 236 -23.82 11.35 9.37
N TYR A 237 -24.44 11.22 8.19
CA TYR A 237 -25.87 10.94 8.03
C TYR A 237 -26.16 9.44 7.99
N ALA A 238 -25.19 8.63 7.56
CA ALA A 238 -25.31 7.18 7.49
C ALA A 238 -25.49 6.53 8.88
N LYS A 239 -26.35 5.51 8.92
CA LYS A 239 -26.72 4.78 10.14
C LYS A 239 -26.49 3.28 9.98
N TRP A 240 -26.30 2.60 11.12
CA TRP A 240 -26.24 1.13 11.18
C TRP A 240 -27.52 0.51 10.59
N LEU A 241 -28.68 1.00 11.03
CA LEU A 241 -30.00 0.61 10.51
C LEU A 241 -30.64 1.87 9.91
N PRO A 242 -30.40 2.15 8.61
CA PRO A 242 -30.97 3.32 7.96
C PRO A 242 -32.49 3.16 7.79
N THR A 243 -33.23 4.24 7.95
CA THR A 243 -34.64 4.32 7.49
C THR A 243 -34.66 4.91 6.09
N ASN A 244 -35.78 4.79 5.36
CA ASN A 244 -35.93 5.39 4.03
C ASN A 244 -35.59 6.88 4.02
N GLN A 245 -36.02 7.62 5.05
CA GLN A 245 -35.67 9.04 5.21
C GLN A 245 -34.15 9.30 5.31
N HIS A 246 -33.38 8.41 5.96
CA HIS A 246 -31.92 8.56 6.01
C HIS A 246 -31.28 8.28 4.64
N LEU A 247 -31.83 7.32 3.88
CA LEU A 247 -31.36 7.03 2.53
C LEU A 247 -31.67 8.18 1.58
N GLU A 248 -32.86 8.78 1.70
CA GLU A 248 -33.25 9.99 0.97
C GLU A 248 -32.28 11.15 1.24
N ILE A 249 -31.90 11.40 2.50
CA ILE A 249 -30.91 12.43 2.86
C ILE A 249 -29.55 12.13 2.21
N ILE A 250 -29.09 10.88 2.24
CA ILE A 250 -27.80 10.52 1.61
C ILE A 250 -27.86 10.73 0.09
N GLU A 251 -28.96 10.32 -0.55
CA GLU A 251 -29.15 10.57 -1.98
C GLU A 251 -29.22 12.07 -2.30
N GLU A 252 -29.90 12.86 -1.47
CA GLU A 252 -29.98 14.32 -1.63
C GLU A 252 -28.61 14.97 -1.48
N GLU A 253 -27.82 14.59 -0.47
CA GLU A 253 -26.45 15.09 -0.29
C GLU A 253 -25.54 14.72 -1.46
N ILE A 254 -25.64 13.49 -1.98
CA ILE A 254 -24.92 13.07 -3.19
C ILE A 254 -25.38 13.90 -4.40
N THR A 255 -26.69 14.11 -4.56
CA THR A 255 -27.28 14.90 -5.64
C THR A 255 -26.78 16.33 -5.62
N ASN A 256 -26.87 16.98 -4.47
CA ASN A 256 -26.45 18.34 -4.25
C ASN A 256 -24.94 18.46 -4.46
N GLY A 257 -24.17 17.50 -3.95
CA GLY A 257 -22.73 17.38 -4.16
C GLY A 257 -22.36 17.30 -5.64
N ILE A 258 -22.99 16.39 -6.41
CA ILE A 258 -22.74 16.22 -7.85
C ILE A 258 -23.20 17.45 -8.64
N SER A 259 -24.36 18.02 -8.32
CA SER A 259 -24.92 19.16 -9.04
C SER A 259 -24.07 20.43 -8.85
N ALA A 260 -23.53 20.63 -7.65
CA ALA A 260 -22.60 21.72 -7.35
C ALA A 260 -21.17 21.45 -7.85
N SER A 261 -20.85 20.20 -8.20
CA SER A 261 -19.51 19.79 -8.62
C SER A 261 -19.14 20.24 -10.03
N ASN A 262 -17.85 20.24 -10.30
CA ASN A 262 -17.27 20.41 -11.63
C ASN A 262 -16.97 19.05 -12.31
N LEU A 263 -17.61 17.97 -11.86
CA LEU A 263 -17.45 16.64 -12.49
C LEU A 263 -17.89 16.67 -13.97
N PRO A 264 -17.31 15.80 -14.83
CA PRO A 264 -17.61 15.78 -16.26
C PRO A 264 -19.11 15.67 -16.56
N ASP A 265 -19.56 16.32 -17.64
CA ASP A 265 -20.97 16.30 -18.05
C ASP A 265 -21.48 14.88 -18.25
N GLU A 266 -20.65 13.94 -18.72
CA GLU A 266 -20.99 12.51 -18.79
C GLU A 266 -21.48 11.94 -17.44
N VAL A 267 -20.85 12.33 -16.33
CA VAL A 267 -21.23 11.88 -14.97
C VAL A 267 -22.53 12.56 -14.51
N LYS A 268 -22.75 13.81 -14.92
CA LYS A 268 -23.94 14.61 -14.57
C LYS A 268 -25.17 14.20 -15.40
N ASP A 269 -24.98 13.96 -16.69
CA ASP A 269 -25.98 13.52 -17.65
C ASP A 269 -26.46 12.10 -17.31
N ASP A 270 -25.52 11.19 -16.98
CA ASP A 270 -25.85 9.85 -16.49
C ASP A 270 -26.69 9.87 -15.21
N TYR A 271 -26.54 10.91 -14.40
CA TYR A 271 -27.32 11.11 -13.18
C TYR A 271 -28.69 11.73 -13.45
N ALA A 272 -28.78 12.68 -14.39
CA ALA A 272 -30.04 13.32 -14.80
C ALA A 272 -31.00 12.32 -15.48
N ASP A 273 -30.46 11.35 -16.20
CA ASP A 273 -31.21 10.37 -16.98
C ASP A 273 -31.55 9.09 -16.19
N ARG A 274 -32.12 9.21 -14.98
CA ARG A 274 -32.64 8.07 -14.17
C ARG A 274 -33.74 7.22 -14.88
N LYS A 275 -34.10 7.50 -16.16
CA LYS A 275 -35.13 6.81 -16.95
C LYS A 275 -34.68 6.28 -18.33
N TYR A 276 -33.41 6.37 -18.72
CA TYR A 276 -32.99 5.98 -20.09
C TYR A 276 -32.39 4.56 -20.18
N ASN A 277 -32.76 3.83 -21.24
CA ASN A 277 -32.42 2.42 -21.51
C ASN A 277 -31.02 2.31 -22.20
N PRO A 278 -30.03 1.60 -21.62
CA PRO A 278 -28.61 1.75 -21.97
C PRO A 278 -28.09 0.84 -23.10
N GLU A 279 -28.93 0.44 -24.07
CA GLU A 279 -28.44 -0.31 -25.23
C GLU A 279 -27.79 0.61 -26.28
N ARG A 280 -26.57 1.10 -26.00
CA ARG A 280 -25.60 1.51 -27.04
C ARG A 280 -24.16 1.51 -26.51
N PRO A 281 -23.17 1.05 -27.30
CA PRO A 281 -21.81 0.83 -26.84
C PRO A 281 -21.01 2.14 -26.83
N LEU A 282 -20.59 2.58 -25.64
CA LEU A 282 -19.62 3.67 -25.45
C LEU A 282 -18.20 3.09 -25.45
N ALA A 283 -17.60 3.02 -26.63
CA ALA A 283 -16.19 2.77 -26.82
C ALA A 283 -15.62 3.88 -27.70
N GLN A 284 -15.17 4.99 -27.10
CA GLN A 284 -14.23 5.93 -27.74
C GLN A 284 -13.74 7.01 -26.76
N ASN A 285 -12.63 6.73 -26.07
CA ASN A 285 -11.38 7.50 -26.15
C ASN A 285 -10.38 7.00 -25.09
N LEU A 286 -9.40 6.23 -25.57
CA LEU A 286 -8.19 5.85 -24.86
C LEU A 286 -7.10 6.87 -25.22
N ASN A 287 -6.28 7.19 -24.23
CA ASN A 287 -4.89 7.61 -24.37
C ASN A 287 -4.61 9.03 -24.83
N TYR A 288 -4.71 10.03 -23.95
CA TYR A 288 -3.74 11.13 -23.94
C TYR A 288 -3.42 11.55 -22.48
N ILE A 289 -2.14 11.40 -22.14
CA ILE A 289 -1.28 12.12 -21.17
C ILE A 289 -1.65 12.11 -19.67
N LEU A 290 -0.75 11.49 -18.90
CA LEU A 290 -0.66 11.47 -17.43
C LEU A 290 -0.60 12.86 -16.76
N GLU A 291 -0.51 13.95 -17.52
CA GLU A 291 -0.49 15.33 -17.04
C GLU A 291 -1.90 15.89 -16.75
N GLU A 292 -2.95 15.33 -17.36
CA GLU A 292 -4.35 15.75 -17.14
C GLU A 292 -5.08 14.93 -16.06
N TYR A 293 -4.54 13.77 -15.69
CA TYR A 293 -5.16 12.78 -14.79
C TYR A 293 -4.85 13.02 -13.30
N SER A 294 -5.36 14.12 -12.75
CA SER A 294 -5.10 14.53 -11.37
C SER A 294 -5.54 13.51 -10.32
N LEU A 295 -6.66 12.80 -10.52
CA LEU A 295 -7.09 11.74 -9.60
C LEU A 295 -6.13 10.54 -9.57
N LEU A 296 -5.72 10.02 -10.73
CA LEU A 296 -4.75 8.92 -10.79
C LEU A 296 -3.42 9.35 -10.16
N ARG A 297 -2.98 10.59 -10.44
CA ARG A 297 -1.79 11.19 -9.84
C ARG A 297 -1.91 11.27 -8.32
N LEU A 298 -3.06 11.66 -7.80
CA LEU A 298 -3.34 11.68 -6.36
C LEU A 298 -3.18 10.29 -5.74
N MET A 299 -3.80 9.27 -6.32
CA MET A 299 -3.70 7.89 -5.82
C MET A 299 -2.25 7.38 -5.79
N GLN A 300 -1.46 7.67 -6.83
CA GLN A 300 -0.04 7.29 -6.86
C GLN A 300 0.81 8.12 -5.88
N CYS A 301 0.51 9.41 -5.69
CA CYS A 301 1.17 10.23 -4.67
C CYS A 301 0.87 9.70 -3.27
N ILE A 302 -0.37 9.34 -2.96
CA ILE A 302 -0.74 8.71 -1.68
C ILE A 302 0.05 7.41 -1.48
N LYS A 303 0.18 6.58 -2.53
CA LYS A 303 0.98 5.35 -2.51
C LYS A 303 2.44 5.64 -2.18
N ALA A 304 3.09 6.58 -2.88
CA ALA A 304 4.48 6.96 -2.66
C ALA A 304 4.70 7.56 -1.25
N ALA A 305 3.83 8.48 -0.84
CA ALA A 305 3.83 9.11 0.48
C ALA A 305 3.69 8.08 1.60
N SER A 306 2.81 7.09 1.42
CA SER A 306 2.62 6.01 2.38
C SER A 306 3.89 5.17 2.57
N LEU A 307 4.54 4.79 1.47
CA LEU A 307 5.80 4.03 1.48
C LEU A 307 6.93 4.85 2.10
N ALA A 308 7.02 6.14 1.77
CA ALA A 308 8.00 7.07 2.34
C ALA A 308 7.85 7.20 3.85
N LEU A 309 6.63 7.44 4.34
CA LEU A 309 6.36 7.57 5.77
C LEU A 309 6.68 6.27 6.53
N ARG A 310 6.29 5.13 5.96
CA ARG A 310 6.51 3.80 6.54
C ARG A 310 8.00 3.52 6.78
N ASN A 311 8.89 3.99 5.91
CA ASN A 311 10.33 3.72 5.98
C ASN A 311 11.12 4.80 6.73
N SER A 312 10.51 5.94 7.04
CA SER A 312 11.19 7.09 7.64
C SER A 312 11.20 7.05 9.17
N ASP A 313 11.99 6.14 9.74
CA ASP A 313 12.10 5.96 11.19
C ASP A 313 12.77 7.14 11.91
N PHE A 314 13.70 7.85 11.26
CA PHE A 314 14.60 8.82 11.91
C PHE A 314 14.42 10.26 11.42
N ILE A 315 13.28 10.57 10.79
CA ILE A 315 12.93 11.94 10.41
C ILE A 315 12.27 12.71 11.57
N ASP A 316 12.18 14.03 11.42
CA ASP A 316 11.52 14.91 12.38
C ASP A 316 10.06 14.49 12.67
N THR A 317 9.68 14.53 13.94
CA THR A 317 8.37 14.05 14.41
C THR A 317 7.21 14.89 13.87
N ASN A 318 7.40 16.21 13.73
CA ASN A 318 6.37 17.10 13.17
C ASN A 318 6.15 16.77 11.69
N LYS A 319 7.23 16.54 10.93
CA LYS A 319 7.14 16.14 9.52
C LYS A 319 6.45 14.79 9.33
N LYS A 320 6.63 13.82 10.24
CA LYS A 320 5.85 12.56 10.22
C LYS A 320 4.36 12.81 10.37
N HIS A 321 3.99 13.66 11.32
CA HIS A 321 2.59 13.98 11.59
C HIS A 321 1.96 14.78 10.46
N GLU A 322 2.72 15.67 9.84
CA GLU A 322 2.31 16.45 8.67
C GLU A 322 2.08 15.55 7.47
N LEU A 323 3.05 14.71 7.09
CA LEU A 323 2.89 13.77 5.99
C LEU A 323 1.71 12.82 6.21
N LEU A 324 1.53 12.30 7.43
CA LEU A 324 0.36 11.48 7.76
C LEU A 324 -0.96 12.27 7.61
N ALA A 325 -0.98 13.55 7.97
CA ALA A 325 -2.15 14.41 7.82
C ALA A 325 -2.58 14.54 6.35
N VAL A 326 -1.59 14.82 5.49
CA VAL A 326 -1.81 15.03 4.06
C VAL A 326 -2.19 13.71 3.38
N ILE A 327 -1.60 12.57 3.79
CA ILE A 327 -2.03 11.24 3.32
C ILE A 327 -3.50 10.98 3.66
N LEU A 328 -3.93 11.24 4.90
CA LEU A 328 -5.33 11.05 5.31
C LEU A 328 -6.28 11.97 4.55
N GLN A 329 -5.86 13.21 4.26
CA GLN A 329 -6.62 14.15 3.44
C GLN A 329 -6.75 13.64 1.99
N GLY A 330 -5.66 13.17 1.38
CA GLY A 330 -5.70 12.59 0.04
C GLY A 330 -6.62 11.36 -0.03
N ILE A 331 -6.56 10.45 0.96
CA ILE A 331 -7.45 9.28 1.02
C ILE A 331 -8.91 9.74 1.13
N ARG A 332 -9.21 10.74 1.97
CA ARG A 332 -10.56 11.32 2.06
C ARG A 332 -11.02 11.87 0.72
N GLN A 333 -10.17 12.60 0.00
CA GLN A 333 -10.52 13.16 -1.29
C GLN A 333 -10.84 12.07 -2.32
N VAL A 334 -10.06 10.99 -2.36
CA VAL A 334 -10.36 9.82 -3.20
C VAL A 334 -11.70 9.19 -2.82
N THR A 335 -12.01 9.05 -1.53
CA THR A 335 -13.32 8.56 -1.07
C THR A 335 -14.44 9.47 -1.54
N ASN A 336 -14.31 10.79 -1.40
CA ASN A 336 -15.33 11.74 -1.82
C ASN A 336 -15.64 11.64 -3.32
N VAL A 337 -14.61 11.47 -4.14
CA VAL A 337 -14.79 11.20 -5.58
C VAL A 337 -15.53 9.88 -5.81
N LEU A 338 -15.15 8.80 -5.11
CA LEU A 338 -15.83 7.51 -5.25
C LEU A 338 -17.28 7.53 -4.76
N VAL A 339 -17.59 8.30 -3.72
CA VAL A 339 -18.96 8.55 -3.29
C VAL A 339 -19.75 9.21 -4.42
N ALA A 340 -19.22 10.26 -5.04
CA ALA A 340 -19.86 10.91 -6.18
C ALA A 340 -20.02 9.98 -7.40
N LEU A 341 -19.12 9.01 -7.59
CA LEU A 341 -19.20 8.00 -8.66
C LEU A 341 -20.05 6.78 -8.30
N SER A 342 -20.52 6.66 -7.06
CA SER A 342 -21.27 5.48 -6.61
C SER A 342 -22.56 5.23 -7.42
N PRO A 343 -23.33 6.25 -7.86
CA PRO A 343 -24.49 6.04 -8.73
C PRO A 343 -24.14 5.44 -10.10
N VAL A 344 -23.05 5.89 -10.72
CA VAL A 344 -22.56 5.35 -12.00
C VAL A 344 -22.06 3.92 -11.82
N LEU A 345 -21.35 3.64 -10.73
CA LEU A 345 -20.93 2.28 -10.36
C LEU A 345 -22.13 1.36 -10.13
N ALA A 346 -23.18 1.85 -9.46
CA ALA A 346 -24.38 1.08 -9.19
C ALA A 346 -25.13 0.69 -10.48
N SER A 347 -25.18 1.58 -11.47
CA SER A 347 -25.86 1.32 -12.75
C SER A 347 -25.02 0.46 -13.72
N ARG A 348 -23.72 0.73 -13.84
CA ARG A 348 -22.87 0.15 -14.89
C ARG A 348 -21.85 -0.89 -14.41
N ASN A 349 -21.72 -1.11 -13.11
CA ASN A 349 -20.66 -1.90 -12.46
C ASN A 349 -19.23 -1.41 -12.71
N HIS A 350 -19.06 -0.31 -13.46
CA HIS A 350 -17.76 0.28 -13.76
C HIS A 350 -17.88 1.80 -13.91
N ALA A 351 -16.80 2.50 -13.58
CA ALA A 351 -16.67 3.95 -13.78
C ALA A 351 -15.23 4.28 -14.15
N LYS A 352 -15.06 5.27 -15.03
CA LYS A 352 -13.76 5.79 -15.45
C LYS A 352 -13.75 7.29 -15.22
N VAL A 353 -12.77 7.80 -14.48
CA VAL A 353 -12.59 9.24 -14.23
C VAL A 353 -11.11 9.55 -14.19
N GLU A 354 -10.70 10.57 -14.96
CA GLU A 354 -9.32 11.07 -14.98
C GLU A 354 -8.25 9.95 -14.98
N GLY A 355 -8.39 8.99 -15.90
CA GLY A 355 -7.44 7.89 -16.10
C GLY A 355 -7.50 6.77 -15.04
N ALA A 356 -8.28 6.93 -13.97
CA ALA A 356 -8.58 5.88 -13.02
C ALA A 356 -9.79 5.07 -13.47
N HIS A 357 -9.69 3.74 -13.30
CA HIS A 357 -10.74 2.79 -13.66
C HIS A 357 -11.19 2.03 -12.41
N PHE A 358 -12.49 2.04 -12.14
CA PHE A 358 -13.11 1.39 -11.00
C PHE A 358 -14.11 0.34 -11.48
N TYR A 359 -14.09 -0.83 -10.85
CA TYR A 359 -14.95 -1.97 -11.18
C TYR A 359 -15.50 -2.59 -9.91
N LEU A 360 -16.77 -3.00 -9.94
CA LEU A 360 -17.38 -3.80 -8.88
C LEU A 360 -17.01 -5.27 -9.07
N THR A 361 -16.37 -5.88 -8.06
CA THR A 361 -15.87 -7.27 -8.12
C THR A 361 -16.65 -8.26 -7.27
N SER A 362 -17.63 -7.78 -6.50
CA SER A 362 -18.42 -8.58 -5.56
C SER A 362 -19.87 -8.73 -6.05
N GLU A 363 -20.59 -9.71 -5.52
CA GLU A 363 -22.04 -9.78 -5.69
C GLU A 363 -22.69 -8.67 -4.85
N PHE A 364 -23.23 -7.67 -5.54
CA PHE A 364 -24.03 -6.60 -4.94
C PHE A 364 -25.52 -6.88 -5.15
N SER A 365 -26.35 -6.28 -4.31
CA SER A 365 -27.80 -6.36 -4.43
C SER A 365 -28.31 -5.93 -5.82
N HIS A 366 -29.41 -6.55 -6.28
CA HIS A 366 -30.01 -6.22 -7.57
C HIS A 366 -30.83 -4.93 -7.54
N LYS A 367 -31.28 -4.49 -6.36
CA LYS A 367 -32.03 -3.23 -6.22
C LYS A 367 -31.07 -2.04 -6.24
N PRO A 368 -31.32 -1.01 -7.06
CA PRO A 368 -30.40 0.13 -7.22
C PRO A 368 -30.06 0.85 -5.89
N GLU A 369 -31.05 1.10 -5.04
CA GLU A 369 -30.87 1.80 -3.76
C GLU A 369 -30.04 0.98 -2.76
N GLU A 370 -30.35 -0.32 -2.63
CA GLU A 370 -29.59 -1.25 -1.77
C GLU A 370 -28.14 -1.36 -2.26
N LYS A 371 -27.94 -1.47 -3.58
CA LYS A 371 -26.63 -1.53 -4.23
C LYS A 371 -25.82 -0.25 -4.02
N LEU A 372 -26.44 0.92 -4.18
CA LEU A 372 -25.77 2.20 -3.95
C LEU A 372 -25.25 2.30 -2.51
N ASN A 373 -26.08 1.95 -1.54
CA ASN A 373 -25.71 1.94 -0.13
C ASN A 373 -24.60 0.92 0.18
N GLU A 374 -24.66 -0.28 -0.41
CA GLU A 374 -23.59 -1.28 -0.29
C GLU A 374 -22.24 -0.78 -0.84
N ILE A 375 -22.26 -0.08 -1.99
CA ILE A 375 -21.05 0.52 -2.56
C ILE A 375 -20.47 1.57 -1.60
N ILE A 376 -21.28 2.52 -1.16
CA ILE A 376 -20.86 3.60 -0.25
C ILE A 376 -20.28 3.06 1.06
N THR A 377 -20.96 2.07 1.65
CA THR A 377 -20.58 1.50 2.95
C THR A 377 -19.30 0.69 2.89
N CYS A 378 -18.90 0.16 1.72
CA CYS A 378 -17.64 -0.58 1.59
C CYS A 378 -16.41 0.32 1.31
N LEU A 379 -16.59 1.58 0.90
CA LEU A 379 -15.48 2.46 0.52
C LEU A 379 -14.41 2.65 1.61
N PRO A 380 -14.74 2.85 2.90
CA PRO A 380 -13.69 2.99 3.92
C PRO A 380 -12.82 1.75 4.03
N ASN A 381 -13.42 0.55 4.01
CA ASN A 381 -12.66 -0.71 4.00
C ASN A 381 -11.83 -0.87 2.72
N ASN A 382 -12.31 -0.41 1.57
CA ASN A 382 -11.53 -0.39 0.33
C ASN A 382 -10.29 0.50 0.48
N MET A 383 -10.42 1.70 1.08
CA MET A 383 -9.27 2.58 1.35
C MET A 383 -8.23 1.90 2.25
N ILE A 384 -8.69 1.16 3.26
CA ILE A 384 -7.81 0.39 4.14
C ILE A 384 -7.11 -0.70 3.34
N SER A 385 -7.85 -1.49 2.56
CA SER A 385 -7.28 -2.54 1.70
C SER A 385 -6.23 -2.00 0.73
N TRP A 386 -6.45 -0.82 0.14
CA TRP A 386 -5.55 -0.24 -0.85
C TRP A 386 -4.24 0.31 -0.25
N TYR A 387 -4.30 0.88 0.96
CA TYR A 387 -3.18 1.68 1.50
C TYR A 387 -2.58 1.18 2.82
N VAL A 388 -3.29 0.44 3.66
CA VAL A 388 -2.83 0.14 5.03
C VAL A 388 -1.51 -0.63 5.08
N ASP A 389 -1.30 -1.57 4.16
CA ASP A 389 -0.07 -2.35 4.07
C ASP A 389 1.13 -1.53 3.61
N LYS A 390 0.87 -0.44 2.88
CA LYS A 390 1.90 0.49 2.41
C LYS A 390 2.24 1.54 3.45
N LEU A 391 1.25 1.94 4.25
CA LEU A 391 1.36 3.04 5.20
C LEU A 391 1.78 2.61 6.61
N VAL A 392 1.24 1.50 7.12
CA VAL A 392 1.31 1.19 8.56
C VAL A 392 2.05 -0.10 8.85
N THR A 393 2.97 -0.03 9.80
CA THR A 393 3.61 -1.19 10.45
C THR A 393 3.26 -1.27 11.93
N LYS A 394 3.53 -2.42 12.56
CA LYS A 394 3.31 -2.59 14.01
C LYS A 394 4.11 -1.60 14.87
N LYS A 395 5.23 -1.05 14.36
CA LYS A 395 6.10 -0.10 15.05
C LYS A 395 5.51 1.31 15.10
N MET A 396 4.58 1.65 14.21
CA MET A 396 4.00 2.98 14.08
C MET A 396 2.85 3.28 15.06
N GLY A 397 2.61 2.40 16.05
CA GLY A 397 1.49 2.53 17.00
C GLY A 397 1.46 3.89 17.72
N THR A 398 2.61 4.37 18.18
CA THR A 398 2.70 5.69 18.88
C THR A 398 2.31 6.84 17.96
N LEU A 399 2.78 6.84 16.70
CA LEU A 399 2.45 7.87 15.72
C LEU A 399 0.94 7.93 15.46
N ILE A 400 0.32 6.76 15.24
CA ILE A 400 -1.10 6.63 14.95
C ILE A 400 -1.94 7.05 16.16
N ASN A 401 -1.63 6.55 17.36
CA ASN A 401 -2.35 6.93 18.58
C ASN A 401 -2.30 8.44 18.83
N ASN A 402 -1.13 9.06 18.69
CA ASN A 402 -0.97 10.50 18.86
C ASN A 402 -1.74 11.29 17.79
N ARG A 403 -1.83 10.77 16.56
CA ARG A 403 -2.65 11.39 15.51
C ARG A 403 -4.14 11.28 15.80
N ILE A 404 -4.62 10.10 16.24
CA ILE A 404 -6.03 9.89 16.62
C ILE A 404 -6.49 10.91 17.66
N LEU A 405 -5.65 11.21 18.66
CA LEU A 405 -5.97 12.17 19.72
C LEU A 405 -6.08 13.62 19.24
N LYS A 406 -5.42 13.96 18.12
CA LYS A 406 -5.40 15.31 17.55
C LYS A 406 -6.35 15.48 16.35
N GLU A 407 -6.95 14.39 15.87
CA GLU A 407 -7.76 14.40 14.65
C GLU A 407 -9.20 14.78 14.96
N ASN A 408 -9.63 15.92 14.41
CA ASN A 408 -10.97 16.47 14.60
C ASN A 408 -11.95 15.94 13.54
N ASP A 409 -11.45 15.59 12.35
CA ASP A 409 -12.25 15.07 11.27
C ASP A 409 -12.72 13.64 11.59
N HIS A 410 -14.04 13.43 11.62
CA HIS A 410 -14.63 12.15 12.02
C HIS A 410 -14.25 11.02 11.07
N TYR A 411 -14.22 11.28 9.76
CA TYR A 411 -13.86 10.30 8.75
C TYR A 411 -12.38 9.91 8.84
N LYS A 412 -11.47 10.87 8.93
CA LYS A 412 -10.02 10.60 9.10
C LYS A 412 -9.73 9.87 10.40
N ARG A 413 -10.39 10.27 11.49
CA ARG A 413 -10.30 9.58 12.77
C ARG A 413 -10.80 8.14 12.66
N HIS A 414 -11.88 7.91 11.90
CA HIS A 414 -12.38 6.56 11.65
C HIS A 414 -11.39 5.72 10.84
N LEU A 415 -10.82 6.26 9.75
CA LEU A 415 -9.79 5.58 8.96
C LEU A 415 -8.60 5.14 9.83
N LEU A 416 -8.10 6.01 10.70
CA LEU A 416 -7.03 5.66 11.64
C LEU A 416 -7.42 4.48 12.54
N ASN A 417 -8.66 4.43 13.03
CA ASN A 417 -9.14 3.30 13.84
C ASN A 417 -9.30 2.01 13.03
N LEU A 418 -9.71 2.07 11.76
CA LEU A 418 -9.71 0.91 10.88
C LEU A 418 -8.27 0.40 10.60
N MET A 419 -7.30 1.30 10.45
CA MET A 419 -5.88 0.92 10.35
C MET A 419 -5.39 0.21 11.61
N MET A 420 -5.85 0.63 12.80
CA MET A 420 -5.56 -0.04 14.07
C MET A 420 -6.19 -1.43 14.15
N ILE A 421 -7.41 -1.63 13.61
CA ILE A 421 -8.06 -2.94 13.50
C ILE A 421 -7.24 -3.89 12.62
N ALA A 422 -6.81 -3.42 11.45
CA ALA A 422 -6.04 -4.22 10.49
C ALA A 422 -4.63 -4.58 11.01
N LYS A 423 -3.89 -3.60 11.56
CA LYS A 423 -2.47 -3.77 11.88
C LYS A 423 -2.17 -4.12 13.33
N ARG A 424 -3.08 -3.83 14.25
CA ARG A 424 -2.97 -4.17 15.68
C ARG A 424 -1.61 -3.82 16.32
N PRO A 425 -1.11 -2.57 16.19
CA PRO A 425 0.14 -2.16 16.85
C PRO A 425 -0.01 -2.10 18.37
N LYS A 426 1.07 -1.93 19.13
CA LYS A 426 1.00 -1.88 20.60
C LYS A 426 -0.02 -0.82 21.09
N GLY A 427 -0.90 -1.21 22.02
CA GLY A 427 -1.95 -0.34 22.57
C GLY A 427 -3.24 -0.24 21.74
N TRP A 428 -3.38 -1.05 20.68
CA TRP A 428 -4.53 -0.98 19.78
C TRP A 428 -5.87 -1.27 20.44
N GLU A 429 -5.93 -2.28 21.30
CA GLU A 429 -7.16 -2.73 21.96
C GLU A 429 -7.82 -1.61 22.77
N GLN A 430 -7.07 -0.96 23.67
CA GLN A 430 -7.58 0.13 24.51
C GLN A 430 -8.02 1.33 23.68
N THR A 431 -7.26 1.63 22.62
CA THR A 431 -7.56 2.75 21.71
C THR A 431 -8.89 2.49 21.00
N LEU A 432 -9.09 1.28 20.47
CA LEU A 432 -10.33 0.88 19.84
C LEU A 432 -11.50 0.79 20.82
N GLU A 433 -11.29 0.31 22.04
CA GLU A 433 -12.34 0.29 23.07
C GLU A 433 -12.84 1.71 23.35
N ASN A 434 -11.93 2.66 23.55
CA ASN A 434 -12.27 4.08 23.76
C ASN A 434 -13.00 4.67 22.55
N TYR A 435 -12.54 4.36 21.34
CA TYR A 435 -13.18 4.78 20.10
C TYR A 435 -14.61 4.23 20.00
N ILE A 436 -14.79 2.91 20.13
CA ILE A 436 -16.08 2.22 20.10
C ILE A 436 -17.01 2.83 21.14
N ILE A 437 -16.54 3.10 22.38
CA ILE A 437 -17.33 3.72 23.45
C ILE A 437 -17.73 5.16 23.11
N SER A 438 -16.93 5.90 22.33
CA SER A 438 -17.21 7.28 21.95
C SER A 438 -18.32 7.43 20.88
N LEU A 439 -18.49 6.43 20.00
CA LEU A 439 -19.42 6.50 18.86
C LEU A 439 -20.91 6.57 19.25
N ASP A 440 -21.79 6.98 18.34
CA ASP A 440 -23.22 6.75 18.53
C ASP A 440 -23.58 5.27 18.27
N LYS A 441 -24.55 4.72 19.00
CA LYS A 441 -24.97 3.31 18.93
C LYS A 441 -25.50 2.89 17.55
N ASN A 442 -26.00 3.85 16.77
CA ASN A 442 -26.56 3.64 15.45
C ASN A 442 -25.74 4.36 14.38
N SER A 443 -24.52 4.84 14.70
CA SER A 443 -23.65 5.46 13.70
C SER A 443 -23.15 4.45 12.66
N PHE A 444 -22.97 4.93 11.44
CA PHE A 444 -22.24 4.19 10.40
C PHE A 444 -20.85 3.75 10.88
N TYR A 445 -20.10 4.61 11.55
CA TYR A 445 -18.75 4.28 12.02
C TYR A 445 -18.70 3.08 12.98
N LEU A 446 -19.77 2.84 13.75
CA LEU A 446 -19.86 1.68 14.62
C LEU A 446 -20.15 0.41 13.82
N LEU A 447 -21.03 0.50 12.81
CA LEU A 447 -21.30 -0.58 11.84
C LEU A 447 -20.01 -0.95 11.09
N ASP A 448 -19.29 0.03 10.59
CA ASP A 448 -18.09 -0.23 9.80
C ASP A 448 -16.96 -0.80 10.66
N ALA A 449 -16.78 -0.28 11.88
CA ALA A 449 -15.83 -0.84 12.84
C ALA A 449 -16.13 -2.31 13.20
N ILE A 450 -17.40 -2.69 13.41
CA ILE A 450 -17.74 -4.10 13.68
C ILE A 450 -17.50 -4.97 12.45
N ASN A 451 -17.75 -4.47 11.23
CA ASN A 451 -17.49 -5.20 10.00
C ASN A 451 -16.00 -5.46 9.80
N GLY A 452 -15.16 -4.43 9.98
CA GLY A 452 -13.70 -4.58 9.96
C GLY A 452 -13.19 -5.58 11.02
N LEU A 453 -13.71 -5.51 12.25
CA LEU A 453 -13.37 -6.45 13.31
C LEU A 453 -13.78 -7.90 12.97
N LYS A 454 -14.98 -8.10 12.41
CA LYS A 454 -15.47 -9.41 11.98
C LYS A 454 -14.61 -9.98 10.85
N ALA A 455 -14.27 -9.16 9.85
CA ALA A 455 -13.41 -9.57 8.75
C ALA A 455 -12.04 -10.05 9.27
N GLU A 456 -11.41 -9.25 10.14
CA GLU A 456 -10.15 -9.64 10.78
C GLU A 456 -10.29 -10.89 11.66
N TYR A 457 -11.38 -11.04 12.40
CA TYR A 457 -11.61 -12.23 13.21
C TYR A 457 -11.74 -13.50 12.34
N THR A 458 -12.46 -13.39 11.22
CA THR A 458 -12.75 -14.52 10.33
C THR A 458 -11.53 -14.94 9.53
N TYR A 459 -10.81 -13.99 8.91
CA TYR A 459 -9.81 -14.29 7.87
C TYR A 459 -8.36 -14.07 8.32
N SER A 460 -8.10 -13.34 9.40
CA SER A 460 -6.70 -13.01 9.75
C SER A 460 -5.95 -14.19 10.39
N TYR A 461 -4.71 -14.36 9.92
CA TYR A 461 -3.70 -15.20 10.58
C TYR A 461 -3.11 -14.40 11.75
N THR A 462 -3.62 -14.66 12.96
CA THR A 462 -3.21 -13.93 14.17
C THR A 462 -3.20 -14.85 15.39
N SER A 463 -2.52 -14.44 16.46
CA SER A 463 -2.38 -15.26 17.66
C SER A 463 -3.73 -15.48 18.37
N PRO A 464 -3.91 -16.60 19.10
CA PRO A 464 -5.13 -16.84 19.88
C PRO A 464 -5.49 -15.70 20.83
N ALA A 465 -4.49 -15.05 21.44
CA ALA A 465 -4.68 -13.88 22.27
C ALA A 465 -5.31 -12.70 21.48
N ASN A 466 -4.85 -12.43 20.26
CA ASN A 466 -5.43 -11.39 19.42
C ASN A 466 -6.84 -11.76 18.93
N ILE A 467 -7.10 -13.04 18.63
CA ILE A 467 -8.45 -13.52 18.28
C ILE A 467 -9.42 -13.25 19.42
N HIS A 468 -9.03 -13.56 20.66
CA HIS A 468 -9.84 -13.29 21.84
C HIS A 468 -10.13 -11.78 22.00
N LYS A 469 -9.13 -10.92 21.81
CA LYS A 469 -9.30 -9.45 21.86
C LYS A 469 -10.24 -8.95 20.77
N LEU A 470 -10.09 -9.42 19.53
CA LEU A 470 -11.01 -9.11 18.43
C LEU A 470 -12.45 -9.53 18.78
N GLY A 471 -12.62 -10.73 19.33
CA GLY A 471 -13.93 -11.23 19.79
C GLY A 471 -14.56 -10.33 20.85
N ASN A 472 -13.77 -9.87 21.83
CA ASN A 472 -14.25 -8.93 22.85
C ASN A 472 -14.72 -7.59 22.26
N LEU A 473 -13.98 -7.05 21.29
CA LEU A 473 -14.36 -5.80 20.62
C LEU A 473 -15.61 -5.96 19.73
N ILE A 474 -15.78 -7.11 19.07
CA ILE A 474 -17.01 -7.44 18.32
C ILE A 474 -18.21 -7.48 19.28
N LYS A 475 -18.05 -8.15 20.43
CA LYS A 475 -19.08 -8.18 21.48
C LYS A 475 -19.35 -6.78 22.02
N LEU A 476 -18.33 -5.94 22.21
CA LEU A 476 -18.52 -4.57 22.65
C LEU A 476 -19.34 -3.73 21.65
N CYS A 477 -19.03 -3.82 20.36
CA CYS A 477 -19.80 -3.13 19.31
C CYS A 477 -21.26 -3.61 19.30
N THR A 478 -21.47 -4.92 19.36
CA THR A 478 -22.79 -5.55 19.38
C THR A 478 -23.59 -5.14 20.61
N ALA A 479 -22.96 -5.21 21.79
CA ALA A 479 -23.53 -4.79 23.06
C ALA A 479 -23.92 -3.33 23.04
N LYS A 480 -23.10 -2.46 22.45
CA LYS A 480 -23.38 -1.03 22.35
C LYS A 480 -24.56 -0.73 21.43
N HIS A 481 -24.67 -1.44 20.32
CA HIS A 481 -25.81 -1.30 19.42
C HIS A 481 -27.13 -1.73 20.10
N ILE A 482 -27.10 -2.85 20.84
CA ILE A 482 -28.26 -3.39 21.55
C ILE A 482 -28.62 -2.57 22.80
N ASN A 483 -27.63 -2.21 23.62
CA ASN A 483 -27.83 -1.61 24.94
C ASN A 483 -27.61 -0.10 24.89
N LYS A 484 -28.67 0.65 25.20
CA LYS A 484 -28.78 2.12 25.03
C LYS A 484 -27.76 2.98 25.82
N THR A 485 -26.87 2.44 26.67
CA THR A 485 -25.92 3.26 27.49
C THR A 485 -24.50 2.70 27.60
N LYS A 486 -23.49 3.58 27.79
CA LYS A 486 -22.06 3.23 27.89
C LYS A 486 -21.74 2.24 29.02
N LYS A 487 -22.27 2.44 30.24
CA LYS A 487 -22.01 1.56 31.40
C LYS A 487 -22.64 0.18 31.25
N THR A 488 -23.80 0.09 30.62
CA THR A 488 -24.44 -1.21 30.36
C THR A 488 -23.76 -1.95 29.22
N ALA A 489 -23.29 -1.27 28.17
CA ALA A 489 -22.56 -1.88 27.06
C ALA A 489 -21.32 -2.66 27.53
N ILE A 490 -20.44 -2.08 28.35
CA ILE A 490 -19.22 -2.74 28.84
C ILE A 490 -19.54 -3.97 29.70
N LYS A 491 -20.51 -3.87 30.61
CA LYS A 491 -20.94 -5.00 31.45
C LYS A 491 -21.57 -6.11 30.61
N SER A 492 -22.42 -5.74 29.66
CA SER A 492 -23.13 -6.69 28.79
C SER A 492 -22.24 -7.36 27.74
N ALA A 493 -21.17 -6.70 27.28
CA ALA A 493 -20.23 -7.25 26.32
C ALA A 493 -19.55 -8.51 26.85
N LYS A 494 -19.19 -8.52 28.14
CA LYS A 494 -18.60 -9.69 28.83
C LYS A 494 -19.58 -10.85 28.98
N SER A 495 -20.89 -10.58 28.98
CA SER A 495 -21.95 -11.60 29.07
C SER A 495 -22.53 -12.02 27.72
N LEU A 496 -22.08 -11.42 26.60
CA LEU A 496 -22.59 -11.80 25.29
C LEU A 496 -22.04 -13.18 24.86
N PRO A 497 -22.92 -14.12 24.45
CA PRO A 497 -22.51 -15.44 24.01
C PRO A 497 -21.71 -15.40 22.70
N ASP A 498 -20.89 -16.42 22.46
CA ASP A 498 -20.04 -16.53 21.27
C ASP A 498 -20.80 -16.67 19.95
N LYS A 499 -22.12 -16.86 19.99
CA LYS A 499 -22.98 -16.86 18.78
C LYS A 499 -22.92 -15.57 17.96
N TYR A 500 -22.46 -14.47 18.57
CA TYR A 500 -22.27 -13.18 17.89
C TYR A 500 -20.90 -13.06 17.19
N LEU A 501 -20.01 -14.04 17.39
CA LEU A 501 -18.73 -14.12 16.70
C LEU A 501 -18.90 -14.88 15.37
N PRO A 502 -18.27 -14.41 14.29
CA PRO A 502 -18.34 -15.11 13.02
C PRO A 502 -17.49 -16.41 13.08
N LYS A 503 -17.79 -17.36 12.20
CA LYS A 503 -16.95 -18.56 12.03
C LYS A 503 -15.60 -18.15 11.47
N ARG A 504 -14.52 -18.80 11.92
CA ARG A 504 -13.17 -18.62 11.36
C ARG A 504 -13.02 -19.38 10.05
N GLN A 505 -12.36 -18.77 9.08
CA GLN A 505 -12.05 -19.30 7.76
C GLN A 505 -10.58 -18.96 7.46
N VAL A 506 -9.67 -19.78 7.99
CA VAL A 506 -8.21 -19.54 7.91
C VAL A 506 -7.49 -20.76 7.38
#